data_AF-A0A8J4BEZ1-F1
#
_entry.id   AF-A0A8J4BEZ1-F1
#
_cell.length_a   1.000
_cell.length_b   1.000
_cell.length_c   1.000
_cell.angle_alpha   90.00
_cell.angle_beta   90.00
_cell.angle_gamma   90.00
#
_symmetry.space_group_name_H-M   'P 1'
#
loop_
_entity.id
_entity.type
_entity.pdbx_description
1 polymer ?
#
loop_
_entity_poly.entity_id
_entity_poly.type
_entity_poly.pdbx_seq_one_letter_code
_entity_poly.pdbx_strand_id
1 'polypeptide(L)'
;MCRHVPHFEKMLYDNPQLVASYLAAFQLTGDKQYALGGLYSAEDADSEDPHSYTTAAGSSSSSSSSSSSRNSGSSSASSRGGGAHHHGERKEGAFYVWDHSEVVSVLGPELGPFFCLVYGIDEEGNCNRSFRSDPHSEFEGKNVPYVATQPEVAAARLGLPYAGDAAEAARRLAAARERLHLARAARPRPSLDDKIVTAWNGMAIGAFALASRALVSEPQVERLFPSEGRPPGAYLDVAQRVASFVRHHLWDPAAGGGAGRLRRSFCRGPSAVQGG
;
A
#
# COMPACT_ATOMS: atom_id res chain seq x y z
N MET A 1 10.53 -13.97 -19.64
CA MET A 1 11.15 -13.44 -18.40
C MET A 1 10.07 -12.76 -17.59
N CYS A 2 9.57 -13.41 -16.53
CA CYS A 2 8.56 -12.81 -15.65
C CYS A 2 9.26 -11.76 -14.76
N ARG A 3 8.92 -10.47 -14.93
CA ARG A 3 9.55 -9.32 -14.24
C ARG A 3 8.84 -8.95 -12.94
N HIS A 4 7.87 -9.75 -12.49
CA HIS A 4 7.08 -9.44 -11.31
C HIS A 4 7.78 -10.05 -10.10
N VAL A 5 8.43 -9.19 -9.32
CA VAL A 5 9.07 -9.57 -8.05
C VAL A 5 8.04 -9.31 -6.96
N PRO A 6 7.43 -10.36 -6.36
CA PRO A 6 6.54 -10.19 -5.24
C PRO A 6 7.36 -9.80 -3.99
N HIS A 7 7.64 -8.50 -3.84
CA HIS A 7 8.12 -7.94 -2.58
C HIS A 7 6.97 -7.18 -1.93
N PHE A 8 6.40 -7.79 -0.89
CA PHE A 8 5.18 -7.30 -0.26
C PHE A 8 5.42 -6.42 0.98
N GLU A 9 6.68 -6.26 1.37
CA GLU A 9 7.03 -5.30 2.40
C GLU A 9 6.86 -3.88 1.85
N LYS A 10 6.10 -3.08 2.59
CA LYS A 10 5.91 -1.65 2.33
C LYS A 10 6.66 -0.89 3.40
N MET A 11 7.69 -0.18 2.95
CA MET A 11 8.58 0.58 3.81
C MET A 11 8.22 2.06 3.77
N LEU A 12 8.14 2.68 4.96
CA LEU A 12 7.78 4.09 5.08
C LEU A 12 8.82 5.02 4.43
N TYR A 13 10.05 4.59 4.17
CA TYR A 13 11.02 5.44 3.49
C TYR A 13 10.86 5.43 1.96
N ASP A 14 10.30 4.37 1.37
CA ASP A 14 10.15 4.25 -0.09
C ASP A 14 9.00 5.10 -0.61
N ASN A 15 7.82 4.99 0.00
CA ASN A 15 6.60 5.66 -0.50
C ASN A 15 6.71 7.20 -0.50
N PRO A 16 7.19 7.89 0.55
CA PRO A 16 7.36 9.34 0.54
C PRO A 16 8.34 9.84 -0.52
N GLN A 17 9.39 9.06 -0.83
CA GLN A 17 10.34 9.41 -1.89
C GLN A 17 9.69 9.28 -3.27
N LEU A 18 8.84 8.26 -3.48
CA LEU A 18 8.04 8.14 -4.69
C LEU A 18 7.06 9.32 -4.84
N VAL A 19 6.35 9.70 -3.77
CA VAL A 19 5.46 10.88 -3.76
C VAL A 19 6.21 12.12 -4.21
N ALA A 20 7.37 12.41 -3.61
CA ALA A 20 8.17 13.58 -3.96
C ALA A 20 8.62 13.55 -5.43
N SER A 21 9.05 12.38 -5.93
CA SER A 21 9.50 12.20 -7.31
C SER A 21 8.38 12.40 -8.32
N TYR A 22 7.21 11.80 -8.06
CA TYR A 22 6.03 11.94 -8.91
C TYR A 22 5.49 13.37 -8.93
N LEU A 23 5.42 14.04 -7.78
CA LEU A 23 4.97 15.43 -7.73
C LEU A 23 5.95 16.38 -8.44
N ALA A 24 7.26 16.15 -8.31
CA ALA A 24 8.25 16.93 -9.04
C ALA A 24 8.12 16.74 -10.55
N ALA A 25 7.96 15.49 -11.01
CA ALA A 25 7.74 15.19 -12.42
C ALA A 25 6.45 15.85 -12.93
N PHE A 26 5.37 15.81 -12.16
CA PHE A 26 4.12 16.48 -12.49
C PHE A 26 4.29 18.00 -12.62
N GLN A 27 4.93 18.65 -11.65
CA GLN A 27 5.13 20.11 -11.67
C GLN A 27 6.01 20.56 -12.85
N LEU A 28 6.95 19.74 -13.29
CA LEU A 28 7.83 20.05 -14.42
C LEU A 28 7.18 19.79 -15.79
N THR A 29 6.35 18.75 -15.90
CA THR A 29 5.82 18.29 -17.19
C THR A 29 4.38 18.72 -17.44
N GLY A 30 3.62 19.01 -16.38
CA GLY A 30 2.16 19.17 -16.43
C GLY A 30 1.40 17.86 -16.68
N ASP A 31 2.08 16.71 -16.76
CA ASP A 31 1.44 15.44 -17.05
C ASP A 31 0.73 14.87 -15.82
N LYS A 32 -0.59 14.87 -15.88
CA LYS A 32 -1.49 14.43 -14.81
C LYS A 32 -1.25 12.97 -14.40
N GLN A 33 -0.65 12.13 -15.24
CA GLN A 33 -0.31 10.75 -14.87
C GLN A 33 0.68 10.70 -13.70
N TYR A 34 1.62 11.64 -13.62
CA TYR A 34 2.54 11.73 -12.48
C TYR A 34 1.83 12.23 -11.22
N ALA A 35 0.87 13.16 -11.34
CA ALA A 35 0.06 13.59 -10.19
C ALA A 35 -0.69 12.40 -9.59
N LEU A 36 -1.28 11.56 -10.45
CA LEU A 36 -1.99 10.34 -10.04
C LEU A 36 -1.04 9.33 -9.39
N GLY A 37 0.14 9.08 -9.96
CA GLY A 37 1.16 8.19 -9.35
C GLY A 37 1.61 8.65 -7.96
N GLY A 38 1.79 9.96 -7.78
CA GLY A 38 2.07 10.57 -6.48
C GLY A 38 0.94 10.41 -5.48
N LEU A 39 -0.31 10.52 -5.94
CA LEU A 39 -1.51 10.32 -5.13
C LEU A 39 -1.59 8.90 -4.57
N TYR A 40 -1.48 7.88 -5.43
CA TYR A 40 -1.52 6.47 -5.00
C TYR A 40 -0.40 6.16 -4.02
N SER A 41 0.80 6.70 -4.25
CA SER A 41 1.94 6.50 -3.35
C SER A 41 1.71 7.17 -1.99
N ALA A 42 1.08 8.36 -1.98
CA ALA A 42 0.74 9.06 -0.74
C ALA A 42 -0.38 8.34 0.01
N GLU A 43 -1.34 7.76 -0.70
CA GLU A 43 -2.42 6.95 -0.11
C GLU A 43 -1.91 5.62 0.45
N ASP A 44 -0.99 4.95 -0.23
CA ASP A 44 -0.30 3.79 0.31
C ASP A 44 0.54 4.16 1.55
N ALA A 45 1.09 5.37 1.60
CA ALA A 45 1.76 5.91 2.79
C ALA A 45 0.79 6.30 3.93
N ASP A 46 -0.47 6.61 3.60
CA ASP A 46 -1.54 7.05 4.51
C ASP A 46 -2.64 6.00 4.72
N SER A 47 -2.39 4.73 4.40
CA SER A 47 -3.39 3.65 4.50
C SER A 47 -3.73 3.38 5.98
N GLU A 48 -4.68 4.15 6.50
CA GLU A 48 -5.18 4.06 7.87
C GLU A 48 -6.02 2.77 8.07
N ASP A 49 -5.70 2.05 9.14
CA ASP A 49 -6.62 1.23 9.93
C ASP A 49 -6.55 1.86 11.34
N PRO A 50 -7.55 1.74 12.24
CA PRO A 50 -7.55 2.35 13.58
C PRO A 50 -6.36 1.95 14.48
N HIS A 51 -5.50 1.05 13.99
CA HIS A 51 -4.26 0.60 14.60
C HIS A 51 -3.04 0.56 13.63
N SER A 52 -3.07 1.24 12.47
CA SER A 52 -2.04 1.11 11.40
C SER A 52 -1.62 2.46 10.82
N TYR A 53 -0.32 2.75 10.85
CA TYR A 53 0.42 3.94 10.36
C TYR A 53 0.03 5.32 10.89
N THR A 54 -1.06 5.41 11.61
CA THR A 54 -1.24 6.31 12.72
C THR A 54 -1.69 5.39 13.85
N THR A 55 -0.84 5.14 14.85
CA THR A 55 -1.40 4.67 16.14
C THR A 55 -2.52 5.65 16.53
N ALA A 56 -3.44 5.31 17.44
CA ALA A 56 -4.45 6.25 17.93
C ALA A 56 -3.88 7.61 18.45
N ALA A 57 -2.54 7.77 18.47
CA ALA A 57 -1.75 8.97 18.71
C ALA A 57 -1.13 9.68 17.47
N GLY A 58 -1.33 9.23 16.21
CA GLY A 58 -0.97 9.97 15.00
C GLY A 58 0.39 9.68 14.33
N SER A 59 0.95 8.46 14.41
CA SER A 59 2.28 8.13 13.81
C SER A 59 2.45 6.87 12.98
N SER A 60 3.39 6.95 12.04
CA SER A 60 3.69 5.93 11.02
C SER A 60 4.82 4.98 11.43
N SER A 61 4.46 3.68 11.46
CA SER A 61 5.35 2.53 11.68
C SER A 61 6.33 2.32 10.53
N SER A 62 7.50 1.77 10.87
CA SER A 62 8.65 1.59 9.98
C SER A 62 8.41 0.65 8.81
N SER A 63 7.65 -0.43 9.00
CA SER A 63 7.37 -1.41 7.95
C SER A 63 6.13 -2.25 8.23
N SER A 64 5.50 -2.81 7.19
CA SER A 64 4.67 -4.00 7.29
C SER A 64 5.46 -5.21 6.81
N SER A 65 6.03 -6.00 7.72
CA SER A 65 6.78 -7.22 7.38
C SER A 65 5.84 -8.42 7.37
N SER A 66 5.78 -9.15 6.25
CA SER A 66 5.21 -10.49 6.23
C SER A 66 6.26 -11.45 6.78
N SER A 67 6.15 -11.88 8.05
CA SER A 67 7.15 -12.76 8.64
C SER A 67 7.10 -14.16 8.04
N SER A 68 8.17 -14.58 7.37
CA SER A 68 8.46 -15.99 7.09
C SER A 68 8.77 -16.68 8.44
N SER A 69 7.81 -17.42 8.98
CA SER A 69 8.01 -18.21 10.21
C SER A 69 8.81 -19.46 9.88
N ARG A 70 10.10 -19.46 10.22
CA ARG A 70 10.93 -20.66 10.27
C ARG A 70 10.44 -21.59 11.39
N ASN A 71 9.80 -22.70 11.06
CA ASN A 71 10.05 -24.00 11.70
C ASN A 71 9.44 -25.16 10.90
N SER A 72 10.12 -25.65 9.86
CA SER A 72 9.74 -26.90 9.21
C SER A 72 10.35 -28.08 9.98
N GLY A 73 9.60 -28.61 10.94
CA GLY A 73 9.72 -30.00 11.35
C GLY A 73 8.75 -30.83 10.52
N SER A 74 9.28 -31.70 9.64
CA SER A 74 8.52 -32.67 8.85
C SER A 74 7.52 -33.46 9.71
N SER A 75 6.33 -33.74 9.16
CA SER A 75 5.86 -35.11 8.86
C SER A 75 4.42 -35.12 8.35
N SER A 76 4.21 -35.96 7.34
CA SER A 76 2.92 -36.30 6.73
C SER A 76 2.02 -37.12 7.66
N ALA A 77 0.72 -36.85 7.54
CA ALA A 77 -0.49 -37.63 7.86
C ALA A 77 -0.41 -38.84 8.81
N SER A 78 -1.21 -38.80 9.89
CA SER A 78 -2.14 -39.88 10.27
C SER A 78 -3.09 -39.43 11.40
N SER A 79 -4.36 -39.82 11.27
CA SER A 79 -5.48 -39.57 12.17
C SER A 79 -5.25 -39.98 13.64
N ARG A 80 -5.66 -39.12 14.59
CA ARG A 80 -6.55 -39.41 15.74
C ARG A 80 -6.63 -38.20 16.68
N GLY A 81 -7.82 -38.00 17.25
CA GLY A 81 -8.27 -36.74 17.85
C GLY A 81 -7.57 -36.28 19.13
N GLY A 82 -7.96 -35.06 19.51
CA GLY A 82 -7.51 -34.34 20.71
C GLY A 82 -7.42 -32.86 20.39
N GLY A 83 -8.22 -32.04 21.08
CA GLY A 83 -8.41 -30.61 20.78
C GLY A 83 -7.10 -29.83 20.62
N ALA A 84 -7.06 -28.97 19.62
CA ALA A 84 -5.94 -28.06 19.38
C ALA A 84 -6.46 -26.73 18.83
N HIS A 85 -5.98 -25.64 19.45
CA HIS A 85 -6.19 -24.27 19.04
C HIS A 85 -5.86 -24.08 17.55
N HIS A 86 -6.81 -23.53 16.78
CA HIS A 86 -6.61 -23.12 15.39
C HIS A 86 -5.59 -21.96 15.32
N HIS A 87 -4.30 -22.28 15.23
CA HIS A 87 -3.30 -21.34 14.73
C HIS A 87 -3.23 -21.47 13.21
N GLY A 88 -4.06 -20.70 12.51
CA GLY A 88 -3.97 -20.56 11.05
C GLY A 88 -2.63 -19.93 10.67
N GLU A 89 -1.81 -20.66 9.92
CA GLU A 89 -0.53 -20.19 9.40
C GLU A 89 -0.75 -19.01 8.45
N ARG A 90 -0.12 -17.86 8.75
CA ARG A 90 -0.14 -16.68 7.89
C ARG A 90 0.87 -16.88 6.76
N LYS A 91 0.39 -17.00 5.53
CA LYS A 91 1.21 -17.14 4.32
C LYS A 91 1.76 -15.78 3.87
N GLU A 92 2.99 -15.76 3.35
CA GLU A 92 3.68 -14.53 2.96
C GLU A 92 2.96 -13.86 1.78
N GLY A 93 2.72 -12.55 1.84
CA GLY A 93 2.09 -11.82 0.73
C GLY A 93 0.60 -12.09 0.50
N ALA A 94 -0.03 -13.00 1.27
CA ALA A 94 -1.45 -13.36 1.15
C ALA A 94 -2.42 -12.16 1.19
N PHE A 95 -2.00 -11.07 1.82
CA PHE A 95 -2.76 -9.83 1.84
C PHE A 95 -2.84 -9.15 0.47
N TYR A 96 -1.81 -9.26 -0.38
CA TYR A 96 -1.69 -8.48 -1.63
C TYR A 96 -1.96 -9.28 -2.90
N VAL A 97 -1.91 -10.60 -2.83
CA VAL A 97 -2.17 -11.48 -3.97
C VAL A 97 -3.64 -11.80 -4.14
N TRP A 98 -4.07 -12.09 -5.37
CA TRP A 98 -5.46 -12.38 -5.71
C TRP A 98 -5.57 -13.63 -6.58
N ASP A 99 -6.64 -14.40 -6.37
CA ASP A 99 -7.07 -15.38 -7.37
C ASP A 99 -7.93 -14.68 -8.44
N HIS A 100 -7.86 -15.12 -9.70
CA HIS A 100 -8.73 -14.59 -10.75
C HIS A 100 -10.22 -14.72 -10.40
N SER A 101 -10.62 -15.90 -9.89
CA SER A 101 -12.00 -16.18 -9.47
C SER A 101 -12.46 -15.25 -8.34
N GLU A 102 -11.56 -14.90 -7.42
CA GLU A 102 -11.83 -13.96 -6.33
C GLU A 102 -12.07 -12.55 -6.89
N VAL A 103 -11.22 -12.07 -7.79
CA VAL A 103 -11.40 -10.74 -8.44
C VAL A 103 -12.74 -10.68 -9.16
N VAL A 104 -13.06 -11.70 -9.97
CA VAL A 104 -14.33 -11.76 -10.70
C VAL A 104 -15.52 -11.85 -9.75
N SER A 105 -15.42 -12.58 -8.64
CA SER A 105 -16.47 -12.66 -7.63
C SER A 105 -16.71 -11.31 -6.93
N VAL A 106 -15.63 -10.62 -6.53
CA VAL A 106 -15.72 -9.31 -5.85
C VAL A 106 -16.23 -8.23 -6.78
N LEU A 107 -15.84 -8.24 -8.06
CA LEU A 107 -16.18 -7.20 -9.03
C LEU A 107 -17.46 -7.48 -9.83
N GLY A 108 -17.87 -8.73 -9.92
CA GLY A 108 -18.99 -9.17 -10.74
C GLY A 108 -18.69 -9.17 -12.25
N PRO A 109 -19.65 -9.61 -13.07
CA PRO A 109 -19.45 -9.83 -14.51
C PRO A 109 -19.21 -8.55 -15.32
N GLU A 110 -19.64 -7.39 -14.81
CA GLU A 110 -19.47 -6.11 -15.51
C GLU A 110 -18.07 -5.52 -15.37
N LEU A 111 -17.48 -5.56 -14.17
CA LEU A 111 -16.18 -4.95 -13.88
C LEU A 111 -15.03 -5.95 -13.85
N GLY A 112 -15.30 -7.22 -13.55
CA GLY A 112 -14.28 -8.26 -13.41
C GLY A 112 -13.43 -8.44 -14.66
N PRO A 113 -14.02 -8.80 -15.82
CA PRO A 113 -13.25 -8.98 -17.05
C PRO A 113 -12.46 -7.73 -17.47
N PHE A 114 -13.06 -6.55 -17.29
CA PHE A 114 -12.42 -5.27 -17.56
C PHE A 114 -11.19 -5.04 -16.68
N PHE A 115 -11.33 -5.23 -15.37
CA PHE A 115 -10.23 -5.10 -14.42
C PHE A 115 -9.13 -6.12 -14.69
N CYS A 116 -9.48 -7.38 -14.98
CA CYS A 116 -8.52 -8.44 -15.26
C CYS A 116 -7.64 -8.10 -16.46
N LEU A 117 -8.23 -7.57 -17.55
CA LEU A 117 -7.44 -7.14 -18.71
C LEU A 117 -6.53 -5.96 -18.39
N VAL A 118 -7.04 -4.93 -17.71
CA VAL A 118 -6.24 -3.74 -17.35
C VAL A 118 -5.08 -4.11 -16.43
N TYR A 119 -5.33 -4.98 -15.45
CA TYR A 119 -4.36 -5.30 -14.40
C TYR A 119 -3.60 -6.64 -14.57
N GLY A 120 -3.74 -7.27 -15.73
CA GLY A 120 -3.02 -8.51 -16.05
C GLY A 120 -3.33 -9.65 -15.08
N ILE A 121 -4.59 -9.79 -14.68
CA ILE A 121 -5.04 -10.89 -13.82
C ILE A 121 -5.34 -12.09 -14.72
N ASP A 122 -4.58 -13.17 -14.53
CA ASP A 122 -4.66 -14.40 -15.30
C ASP A 122 -5.34 -15.51 -14.48
N GLU A 123 -6.08 -16.40 -15.15
CA GLU A 123 -6.69 -17.58 -14.54
C GLU A 123 -5.64 -18.52 -13.92
N GLU A 124 -4.47 -18.63 -14.54
CA GLU A 124 -3.36 -19.46 -14.04
C GLU A 124 -2.46 -18.72 -13.03
N GLY A 125 -2.69 -17.42 -12.83
CA GLY A 125 -1.85 -16.55 -12.02
C GLY A 125 -0.69 -15.91 -12.81
N ASN A 126 -0.29 -14.71 -12.41
CA ASN A 126 0.79 -13.94 -13.04
C ASN A 126 2.10 -13.90 -12.21
N CYS A 127 2.12 -14.56 -11.06
CA CYS A 127 3.28 -14.58 -10.17
C CYS A 127 4.42 -15.47 -10.71
N ASN A 128 5.66 -15.12 -10.36
CA ASN A 128 6.83 -15.91 -10.75
C ASN A 128 6.92 -17.21 -9.92
N ARG A 129 6.64 -18.34 -10.58
CA ARG A 129 6.68 -19.71 -10.01
C ARG A 129 8.07 -20.34 -9.95
N SER A 130 9.13 -19.61 -10.30
CA SER A 130 10.49 -20.16 -10.22
C SER A 130 10.85 -20.44 -8.76
N PHE A 131 11.60 -21.51 -8.51
CA PHE A 131 12.06 -21.88 -7.17
C PHE A 131 12.80 -20.75 -6.43
N ARG A 132 13.41 -19.80 -7.15
CA ARG A 132 14.07 -18.63 -6.58
C ARG A 132 13.11 -17.59 -6.02
N SER A 133 11.89 -17.52 -6.55
CA SER A 133 10.87 -16.53 -6.19
C SER A 133 9.76 -17.13 -5.33
N ASP A 134 9.47 -18.42 -5.51
CA ASP A 134 8.42 -19.14 -4.79
C ASP A 134 8.93 -20.52 -4.32
N PRO A 135 9.87 -20.56 -3.36
CA PRO A 135 10.44 -21.82 -2.86
C PRO A 135 9.40 -22.70 -2.14
N HIS A 136 8.26 -22.12 -1.74
CA HIS A 136 7.21 -22.80 -0.97
C HIS A 136 5.91 -23.02 -1.77
N SER A 137 5.88 -22.67 -3.06
CA SER A 137 4.70 -22.81 -3.94
C SER A 137 3.45 -22.08 -3.40
N GLU A 138 3.65 -20.92 -2.77
CA GLU A 138 2.57 -20.10 -2.21
C GLU A 138 1.89 -19.20 -3.25
N PHE A 139 2.51 -19.00 -4.41
CA PHE A 139 2.03 -18.10 -5.47
C PHE A 139 1.44 -18.82 -6.68
N GLU A 140 1.20 -20.13 -6.59
CA GLU A 140 0.48 -20.87 -7.63
C GLU A 140 -0.97 -20.38 -7.77
N GLY A 141 -1.39 -20.04 -9.00
CA GLY A 141 -2.71 -19.47 -9.27
C GLY A 141 -2.88 -18.01 -8.81
N LYS A 142 -1.84 -17.40 -8.24
CA LYS A 142 -1.91 -16.06 -7.64
C LYS A 142 -1.52 -14.97 -8.62
N ASN A 143 -2.19 -13.83 -8.47
CA ASN A 143 -1.97 -12.63 -9.24
C ASN A 143 -1.54 -11.46 -8.36
N VAL A 144 -0.53 -10.72 -8.83
CA VAL A 144 -0.21 -9.37 -8.37
C VAL A 144 -0.68 -8.40 -9.46
N PRO A 145 -1.65 -7.51 -9.19
CA PRO A 145 -2.11 -6.54 -10.17
C PRO A 145 -0.95 -5.67 -10.68
N TYR A 146 -0.84 -5.52 -12.00
CA TYR A 146 0.09 -4.58 -12.66
C TYR A 146 -0.58 -3.99 -13.89
N VAL A 147 -0.24 -2.76 -14.29
CA VAL A 147 -0.86 -2.16 -15.48
C VAL A 147 -0.37 -2.91 -16.73
N ALA A 148 -1.21 -3.80 -17.26
CA ALA A 148 -0.92 -4.64 -18.41
C ALA A 148 -1.40 -4.01 -19.72
N THR A 149 -2.50 -3.25 -19.67
CA THR A 149 -3.03 -2.54 -20.82
C THR A 149 -3.73 -1.24 -20.41
N GLN A 150 -3.89 -0.34 -21.37
CA GLN A 150 -4.61 0.91 -21.14
C GLN A 150 -6.13 0.64 -20.98
N PRO A 151 -6.84 1.33 -20.07
CA PRO A 151 -8.27 1.15 -19.86
C PRO A 151 -9.11 1.23 -21.14
N GLU A 152 -8.79 2.16 -22.03
CA GLU A 152 -9.49 2.38 -23.30
C GLU A 152 -9.33 1.18 -24.23
N VAL A 153 -8.12 0.62 -24.28
CA VAL A 153 -7.80 -0.58 -25.07
C VAL A 153 -8.52 -1.81 -24.50
N ALA A 154 -8.55 -1.97 -23.17
CA ALA A 154 -9.29 -3.05 -22.52
C ALA A 154 -10.80 -2.94 -22.80
N ALA A 155 -11.37 -1.73 -22.67
CA ALA A 155 -12.79 -1.49 -22.91
C ALA A 155 -13.16 -1.76 -24.38
N ALA A 156 -12.32 -1.34 -25.33
CA ALA A 156 -12.51 -1.63 -26.76
C ALA A 156 -12.42 -3.13 -27.07
N ARG A 157 -11.44 -3.85 -26.50
CA ARG A 157 -11.29 -5.30 -26.68
C ARG A 157 -12.49 -6.09 -26.17
N LEU A 158 -13.13 -5.61 -25.11
CA LEU A 158 -14.32 -6.23 -24.52
C LEU A 158 -15.63 -5.76 -25.16
N GLY A 159 -15.59 -4.84 -26.14
CA GLY A 159 -16.79 -4.29 -26.77
C GLY A 159 -17.68 -3.51 -25.81
N LEU A 160 -17.11 -2.89 -24.78
CA LEU A 160 -17.85 -2.17 -23.75
C LEU A 160 -18.41 -0.85 -24.32
N PRO A 161 -19.61 -0.42 -23.89
CA PRO A 161 -20.27 0.78 -24.44
C PRO A 161 -19.47 2.07 -24.22
N TYR A 162 -18.54 2.07 -23.27
CA TYR A 162 -17.66 3.18 -22.92
C TYR A 162 -16.24 3.04 -23.51
N ALA A 163 -16.01 2.18 -24.51
CA ALA A 163 -14.71 2.00 -25.14
C ALA A 163 -14.08 3.29 -25.71
N GLY A 164 -14.92 4.25 -26.11
CA GLY A 164 -14.49 5.58 -26.58
C GLY A 164 -14.49 6.68 -25.51
N ASP A 165 -14.82 6.36 -24.26
CA ASP A 165 -14.93 7.32 -23.15
C ASP A 165 -13.89 6.99 -22.06
N ALA A 166 -12.73 7.64 -22.17
CA ALA A 166 -11.63 7.48 -21.23
C ALA A 166 -12.00 7.87 -19.79
N ALA A 167 -12.86 8.88 -19.62
CA ALA A 167 -13.28 9.33 -18.29
C ALA A 167 -14.18 8.29 -17.63
N GLU A 168 -15.12 7.72 -18.37
CA GLU A 168 -15.97 6.64 -17.86
C GLU A 168 -15.15 5.37 -17.58
N ALA A 169 -14.21 5.00 -18.45
CA ALA A 169 -13.31 3.87 -18.21
C ALA A 169 -12.50 4.07 -16.90
N ALA A 170 -11.98 5.27 -16.66
CA ALA A 170 -11.26 5.60 -15.44
C ALA A 170 -12.16 5.54 -14.19
N ARG A 171 -13.40 6.05 -14.26
CA ARG A 171 -14.39 5.95 -13.16
C ARG A 171 -14.78 4.50 -12.83
N ARG A 172 -14.91 3.64 -13.85
CA ARG A 172 -15.19 2.20 -13.65
C ARG A 172 -14.02 1.50 -12.97
N LEU A 173 -12.79 1.80 -13.39
CA LEU A 173 -11.58 1.23 -12.81
C LEU A 173 -11.38 1.67 -11.36
N ALA A 174 -11.66 2.93 -11.08
CA ALA A 174 -11.74 3.50 -9.75
C ALA A 174 -12.67 2.75 -8.80
N ALA A 175 -13.93 2.56 -9.22
CA ALA A 175 -14.90 1.78 -8.45
C ALA A 175 -14.45 0.33 -8.24
N ALA A 176 -13.81 -0.29 -9.24
CA ALA A 176 -13.27 -1.63 -9.10
C ALA A 176 -12.14 -1.71 -8.05
N ARG A 177 -11.19 -0.75 -8.08
CA ARG A 177 -10.13 -0.67 -7.07
C ARG A 177 -10.67 -0.46 -5.68
N GLU A 178 -11.70 0.36 -5.51
CA GLU A 178 -12.36 0.59 -4.21
C GLU A 178 -12.96 -0.70 -3.65
N ARG A 179 -13.71 -1.44 -4.49
CA ARG A 179 -14.30 -2.73 -4.09
C ARG A 179 -13.24 -3.76 -3.70
N LEU A 180 -12.16 -3.85 -4.46
CA LEU A 180 -11.04 -4.75 -4.13
C LEU A 180 -10.26 -4.28 -2.90
N HIS A 181 -10.11 -2.96 -2.70
CA HIS A 181 -9.52 -2.40 -1.50
C HIS A 181 -10.33 -2.80 -0.26
N LEU A 182 -11.65 -2.62 -0.29
CA LEU A 182 -12.56 -3.01 0.79
C LEU A 182 -12.55 -4.51 1.05
N ALA A 183 -12.58 -5.34 0.00
CA ALA A 183 -12.50 -6.80 0.13
C ALA A 183 -11.15 -7.24 0.74
N ARG A 184 -10.04 -6.59 0.34
CA ARG A 184 -8.72 -6.85 0.90
C ARG A 184 -8.59 -6.38 2.34
N ALA A 185 -9.24 -5.29 2.72
CA ALA A 185 -9.21 -4.77 4.08
C ALA A 185 -9.77 -5.77 5.11
N ALA A 186 -10.64 -6.69 4.70
CA ALA A 186 -11.16 -7.76 5.55
C ALA A 186 -10.17 -8.93 5.78
N ARG A 187 -9.04 -8.97 5.07
CA ARG A 187 -8.04 -10.05 5.18
C ARG A 187 -7.14 -9.84 6.41
N PRO A 188 -6.59 -10.92 6.99
CA PRO A 188 -5.55 -10.81 8.00
C PRO A 188 -4.38 -9.96 7.48
N ARG A 189 -4.11 -8.83 8.13
CA ARG A 189 -2.99 -7.96 7.75
C ARG A 189 -1.64 -8.61 8.09
N PRO A 190 -0.58 -8.35 7.29
CA PRO A 190 0.78 -8.69 7.67
C PRO A 190 1.15 -8.08 9.02
N SER A 191 2.10 -8.69 9.73
CA SER A 191 2.66 -8.08 10.93
C SER A 191 3.32 -6.73 10.60
N LEU A 192 3.27 -5.78 11.54
CA LEU A 192 3.99 -4.52 11.43
C LEU A 192 5.25 -4.55 12.32
N ASP A 193 6.35 -3.96 11.85
CA ASP A 193 7.43 -3.51 12.73
C ASP A 193 6.93 -2.26 13.45
N ASP A 194 6.89 -2.30 14.78
CA ASP A 194 6.42 -1.21 15.63
C ASP A 194 7.50 -0.14 15.92
N LYS A 195 8.67 -0.28 15.31
CA LYS A 195 9.68 0.76 15.27
C LYS A 195 9.14 1.96 14.50
N ILE A 196 9.38 3.14 15.06
CA ILE A 196 9.09 4.42 14.45
C ILE A 196 10.44 5.13 14.31
N VAL A 197 10.83 5.48 13.10
CA VAL A 197 12.09 6.17 12.81
C VAL A 197 11.80 7.62 12.48
N THR A 198 12.45 8.53 13.21
CA THR A 198 12.23 9.98 13.10
C THR A 198 12.52 10.49 11.70
N ALA A 199 13.63 10.06 11.10
CA ALA A 199 14.02 10.47 9.76
C ALA A 199 12.97 10.08 8.71
N TRP A 200 12.39 8.87 8.82
CA TRP A 200 11.38 8.38 7.88
C TRP A 200 10.05 9.13 8.04
N ASN A 201 9.65 9.40 9.29
CA ASN A 201 8.49 10.25 9.56
C ASN A 201 8.71 11.70 9.09
N GLY A 202 9.93 12.22 9.17
CA GLY A 202 10.31 13.51 8.58
C GLY A 202 10.12 13.54 7.05
N MET A 203 10.53 12.47 6.35
CA MET A 203 10.28 12.33 4.91
C MET A 203 8.79 12.26 4.59
N ALA A 204 8.01 11.51 5.37
CA ALA A 204 6.56 11.43 5.20
C ALA A 204 5.88 12.80 5.38
N ILE A 205 6.21 13.54 6.45
CA ILE A 205 5.70 14.92 6.68
C ILE A 205 5.98 15.80 5.46
N GLY A 206 7.22 15.77 4.97
CA GLY A 206 7.62 16.54 3.78
C GLY A 206 6.80 16.16 2.55
N ALA A 207 6.70 14.86 2.25
CA ALA A 207 5.95 14.37 1.09
C ALA A 207 4.46 14.75 1.15
N PHE A 208 3.81 14.60 2.30
CA PHE A 208 2.40 14.93 2.47
C PHE A 208 2.13 16.45 2.40
N ALA A 209 3.01 17.26 3.00
CA ALA A 209 2.93 18.72 2.88
C ALA A 209 3.13 19.19 1.43
N LEU A 210 4.07 18.57 0.70
CA LEU A 210 4.30 18.82 -0.72
C LEU A 210 3.09 18.42 -1.56
N ALA A 211 2.51 17.23 -1.31
CA ALA A 211 1.31 16.74 -1.98
C ALA A 211 0.14 17.70 -1.79
N SER A 212 -0.11 18.13 -0.55
CA SER A 212 -1.18 19.08 -0.28
C SER A 212 -1.01 20.37 -1.08
N ARG A 213 0.19 20.96 -1.04
CA ARG A 213 0.47 22.21 -1.77
C ARG A 213 0.34 22.06 -3.28
N ALA A 214 0.94 21.01 -3.86
CA ALA A 214 0.93 20.78 -5.31
C ALA A 214 -0.46 20.45 -5.85
N LEU A 215 -1.30 19.76 -5.07
CA LEU A 215 -2.63 19.35 -5.49
C LEU A 215 -3.69 20.45 -5.26
N VAL A 216 -3.50 21.36 -4.30
CA VAL A 216 -4.37 22.54 -4.14
C VAL A 216 -4.35 23.42 -5.39
N SER A 217 -3.18 23.57 -6.02
CA SER A 217 -3.02 24.37 -7.25
C SER A 217 -3.61 23.73 -8.50
N GLU A 218 -4.09 22.48 -8.42
CA GLU A 218 -4.40 21.65 -9.61
C GLU A 218 -5.81 21.06 -9.56
N PRO A 219 -6.87 21.91 -9.59
CA PRO A 219 -8.26 21.46 -9.47
C PRO A 219 -8.72 20.59 -10.64
N GLN A 220 -7.95 20.54 -11.74
CA GLN A 220 -8.28 19.76 -12.94
C GLN A 220 -7.78 18.31 -12.89
N VAL A 221 -7.07 17.90 -11.84
CA VAL A 221 -6.66 16.50 -11.65
C VAL A 221 -7.81 15.76 -10.96
N GLU A 222 -8.52 14.96 -11.75
CA GLU A 222 -9.60 14.12 -11.25
C GLU A 222 -9.02 12.97 -10.40
N ARG A 223 -9.37 12.95 -9.12
CA ARG A 223 -8.86 11.96 -8.17
C ARG A 223 -9.90 10.87 -8.04
N LEU A 224 -9.65 9.79 -8.75
CA LEU A 224 -10.59 8.71 -8.92
C LEU A 224 -10.31 7.55 -7.95
N PHE A 225 -9.38 7.70 -7.01
CA PHE A 225 -9.22 6.72 -5.93
C PHE A 225 -8.93 7.47 -4.62
N PRO A 226 -9.66 7.22 -3.53
CA PRO A 226 -10.96 6.53 -3.49
C PRO A 226 -11.94 7.06 -4.55
N SER A 227 -12.96 6.31 -4.93
CA SER A 227 -13.84 6.67 -6.06
C SER A 227 -14.50 8.05 -5.95
N GLU A 228 -14.69 8.55 -4.71
CA GLU A 228 -15.25 9.88 -4.43
C GLU A 228 -14.19 11.00 -4.45
N GLY A 229 -12.91 10.63 -4.54
CA GLY A 229 -11.75 11.51 -4.45
C GLY A 229 -11.49 12.03 -3.03
N ARG A 230 -10.23 12.29 -2.73
CA ARG A 230 -9.80 12.87 -1.44
C ARG A 230 -9.46 14.35 -1.62
N PRO A 231 -9.92 15.30 -0.79
CA PRO A 231 -9.58 16.72 -0.94
C PRO A 231 -8.08 16.97 -0.69
N PRO A 232 -7.44 17.97 -1.34
CA PRO A 232 -6.00 18.20 -1.20
C PRO A 232 -5.58 18.54 0.24
N GLY A 233 -6.48 19.18 1.00
CA GLY A 233 -6.27 19.52 2.40
C GLY A 233 -6.07 18.31 3.31
N ALA A 234 -6.62 17.15 2.94
CA ALA A 234 -6.48 15.94 3.76
C ALA A 234 -5.01 15.50 3.89
N TYR A 235 -4.17 15.72 2.88
CA TYR A 235 -2.73 15.41 2.98
C TYR A 235 -2.00 16.33 3.97
N LEU A 236 -2.45 17.59 4.11
CA LEU A 236 -1.90 18.47 5.13
C LEU A 236 -2.25 17.98 6.53
N ASP A 237 -3.48 17.49 6.73
CA ASP A 237 -3.92 16.94 8.00
C ASP A 237 -3.05 15.74 8.41
N VAL A 238 -2.71 14.86 7.46
CA VAL A 238 -1.78 13.73 7.69
C VAL A 238 -0.40 14.25 8.12
N ALA A 239 0.17 15.20 7.37
CA ALA A 239 1.46 15.80 7.71
C ALA A 239 1.46 16.41 9.13
N GLN A 240 0.37 17.08 9.51
CA GLN A 240 0.20 17.69 10.82
C GLN A 240 0.06 16.64 11.93
N ARG A 241 -0.67 15.53 11.71
CA ARG A 241 -0.76 14.43 12.66
C ARG A 241 0.61 13.81 12.94
N VAL A 242 1.36 13.48 11.88
CA VAL A 242 2.70 12.89 12.00
C VAL A 242 3.68 13.86 12.68
N ALA A 243 3.65 15.14 12.31
CA ALA A 243 4.48 16.16 12.96
C ALA A 243 4.13 16.33 14.44
N SER A 244 2.83 16.32 14.78
CA SER A 244 2.37 16.38 16.16
C SER A 244 2.88 15.18 16.95
N PHE A 245 2.81 13.96 16.41
CA PHE A 245 3.36 12.80 17.11
C PHE A 245 4.87 12.92 17.35
N VAL A 246 5.64 13.30 16.33
CA VAL A 246 7.10 13.48 16.46
C VAL A 246 7.41 14.47 17.59
N ARG A 247 6.67 15.58 17.64
CA ARG A 247 6.83 16.60 18.69
C ARG A 247 6.43 16.11 20.09
N HIS A 248 5.41 15.27 20.23
CA HIS A 248 4.96 14.81 21.55
C HIS A 248 5.77 13.62 22.09
N HIS A 249 6.25 12.73 21.21
CA HIS A 249 6.82 11.45 21.62
C HIS A 249 8.32 11.30 21.36
N LEU A 250 8.87 12.03 20.40
CA LEU A 250 10.29 11.93 20.03
C LEU A 250 11.10 13.18 20.40
N TRP A 251 10.47 14.32 20.66
CA TRP A 251 11.15 15.50 21.17
C TRP A 251 11.32 15.45 22.69
N ASP A 252 12.56 15.61 23.15
CA ASP A 252 12.91 15.70 24.55
C ASP A 252 13.41 17.11 24.87
N PRO A 253 12.57 17.98 25.48
CA PRO A 253 12.96 19.37 25.74
C PRO A 253 14.01 19.51 26.84
N ALA A 254 14.18 18.50 27.69
CA ALA A 254 15.13 18.54 28.82
C ALA A 254 16.51 18.00 28.43
N ALA A 255 16.59 17.16 27.40
CA ALA A 255 17.86 16.66 26.87
C ALA A 255 18.56 17.73 26.03
N GLY A 256 19.82 18.05 26.33
CA GLY A 256 20.65 18.91 25.47
C GLY A 256 20.85 20.36 25.93
N GLY A 257 20.91 20.62 27.25
CA GLY A 257 21.49 21.86 27.78
C GLY A 257 20.81 23.16 27.31
N GLY A 258 19.50 23.12 27.07
CA GLY A 258 18.68 24.30 26.71
C GLY A 258 18.07 24.28 25.31
N ALA A 259 18.57 23.45 24.37
CA ALA A 259 18.06 23.40 22.99
C ALA A 259 17.04 22.26 22.73
N GLY A 260 16.88 21.32 23.67
CA GLY A 260 16.13 20.09 23.47
C GLY A 260 16.82 19.11 22.49
N ARG A 261 16.41 17.84 22.50
CA ARG A 261 16.97 16.78 21.65
C ARG A 261 15.87 15.96 21.01
N LEU A 262 15.99 15.74 19.71
CA LEU A 262 15.12 14.82 18.98
C LEU A 262 15.68 13.39 19.04
N ARG A 263 14.84 12.43 19.47
CA ARG A 263 15.18 11.00 19.52
C ARG A 263 15.20 10.42 18.11
N ARG A 264 16.01 9.36 17.91
CA ARG A 264 16.27 8.73 16.60
C ARG A 264 15.16 7.76 16.20
N SER A 265 14.63 7.05 17.19
CA SER A 265 13.58 6.05 17.03
C SER A 265 12.73 5.90 18.29
N PHE A 266 11.56 5.30 18.13
CA PHE A 266 10.60 5.00 19.18
C PHE A 266 9.99 3.61 18.94
N CYS A 267 9.83 2.79 19.98
CA CYS A 267 9.14 1.50 19.94
C CYS A 267 8.55 1.24 21.33
N ARG A 268 7.24 1.45 21.50
CA ARG A 268 6.54 1.34 22.81
C ARG A 268 7.25 2.07 23.98
N GLY A 269 7.94 3.17 23.67
CA GLY A 269 8.87 3.87 24.55
C GLY A 269 10.10 4.36 23.79
N PRO A 270 10.90 5.30 24.35
CA PRO A 270 12.15 5.71 23.72
C PRO A 270 13.15 4.55 23.69
N SER A 271 13.75 4.30 22.53
CA SER A 271 14.82 3.30 22.39
C SER A 271 15.97 3.62 23.38
N ALA A 272 16.43 2.59 24.10
CA ALA A 272 17.51 2.70 25.10
C ALA A 272 18.89 3.03 24.50
N VAL A 273 19.01 3.15 23.17
CA VAL A 273 20.26 3.45 22.48
C VAL A 273 20.53 4.96 22.54
N GLN A 274 21.26 5.39 23.56
CA GLN A 274 21.95 6.67 23.58
C GLN A 274 23.07 6.61 22.54
N GLY A 275 22.88 7.23 21.39
CA GLY A 275 24.00 7.30 20.45
C GLY A 275 24.96 8.43 20.82
N GLY A 276 26.24 8.10 20.71
CA GLY A 276 27.35 9.05 20.67
C GLY A 276 27.36 9.89 19.41
#